data_AF-A0A7Y5F1H0-F1
#
_entry.id   AF-A0A7Y5F1H0-F1
#
_cell.length_a   1.000
_cell.length_b   1.000
_cell.length_c   1.000
_cell.angle_alpha   90.00
_cell.angle_beta   90.00
_cell.angle_gamma   90.00
#
_symmetry.space_group_name_H-M   'P 1'
#
loop_
_entity.id
_entity.type
_entity.pdbx_description
1 polymer ?
#
loop_
_entity_poly.entity_id
_entity_poly.type
_entity_poly.pdbx_seq_one_letter_code
_entity_poly.pdbx_strand_id
1 'polypeptide(L)'
;MCKETLINATIQSLRLIRNPRFFSTERGFQGEFFCALQNILIEQGIIDESNILEMEYQKSEQRHKTRQRPDIILHVPVEVSGTGVTKNNYAVWALKMRASTKNVLDDFGKLDEMFDILEYPLGFFINIDSPLHYFEKYTGSFADRLVTFAIQLTGSDITIKMAYWNNDAIVLVDI
;
A
#
# COMPACT_ATOMS: atom_id res chain seq x y z
N MET A 1 4.50 -10.02 11.34
CA MET A 1 5.05 -9.82 9.98
C MET A 1 6.04 -8.66 10.01
N CYS A 2 7.21 -8.78 9.37
CA CYS A 2 8.22 -7.70 9.40
C CYS A 2 7.94 -6.63 8.32
N LYS A 3 8.12 -5.34 8.66
CA LYS A 3 7.96 -4.20 7.74
C LYS A 3 8.84 -4.35 6.49
N GLU A 4 10.10 -4.77 6.65
CA GLU A 4 11.04 -4.95 5.55
C GLU A 4 10.58 -6.01 4.55
N THR A 5 9.96 -7.09 5.04
CA THR A 5 9.42 -8.15 4.19
C THR A 5 8.34 -7.61 3.24
N LEU A 6 7.40 -6.81 3.77
CA LEU A 6 6.32 -6.24 2.97
C LEU A 6 6.80 -5.14 2.01
N ILE A 7 7.81 -4.36 2.42
CA ILE A 7 8.48 -3.39 1.53
C ILE A 7 9.12 -4.14 0.35
N ASN A 8 9.89 -5.20 0.62
CA ASN A 8 10.56 -5.98 -0.40
C ASN A 8 9.56 -6.67 -1.34
N ALA A 9 8.49 -7.24 -0.81
CA ALA A 9 7.41 -7.81 -1.62
C ALA A 9 6.81 -6.73 -2.55
N THR A 10 6.47 -5.55 -2.00
CA THR A 10 5.92 -4.42 -2.78
C THR A 10 6.88 -4.00 -3.91
N ILE A 11 8.18 -3.86 -3.63
CA ILE A 11 9.19 -3.51 -4.65
C ILE A 11 9.27 -4.58 -5.74
N GLN A 12 9.30 -5.86 -5.36
CA GLN A 12 9.34 -6.97 -6.31
C GLN A 12 8.10 -6.96 -7.22
N SER A 13 6.91 -6.74 -6.65
CA SER A 13 5.66 -6.68 -7.42
C SER A 13 5.66 -5.51 -8.40
N LEU A 14 6.07 -4.32 -7.96
CA LEU A 14 6.18 -3.13 -8.80
C LEU A 14 7.12 -3.35 -10.01
N ARG A 15 8.23 -4.07 -9.82
CA ARG A 15 9.21 -4.37 -10.89
C ARG A 15 8.68 -5.32 -11.99
N LEU A 16 7.63 -6.09 -11.70
CA LEU A 16 7.03 -7.02 -12.65
C LEU A 16 6.06 -6.33 -13.62
N ILE A 17 5.54 -5.15 -13.26
CA ILE A 17 4.55 -4.43 -14.06
C ILE A 17 5.25 -3.68 -15.19
N ARG A 18 5.56 -4.36 -16.29
CA ARG A 18 6.31 -3.78 -17.43
C ARG A 18 5.47 -3.44 -18.65
N ASN A 19 4.23 -3.90 -18.70
CA ASN A 19 3.37 -3.65 -19.85
C ASN A 19 2.85 -2.20 -19.81
N PRO A 20 3.13 -1.35 -20.83
CA PRO A 20 2.66 0.04 -20.87
C PRO A 20 1.15 0.20 -20.73
N ARG A 21 0.37 -0.83 -21.10
CA ARG A 21 -1.09 -0.81 -20.98
C ARG A 21 -1.55 -0.61 -19.54
N PHE A 22 -0.81 -1.15 -18.56
CA PHE A 22 -1.14 -1.01 -17.14
C PHE A 22 -0.86 0.39 -16.60
N PHE A 23 0.08 1.14 -17.20
CA PHE A 23 0.32 2.55 -16.85
C PHE A 23 -0.68 3.52 -17.49
N SER A 24 -1.62 3.02 -18.28
CA SER A 24 -2.61 3.88 -18.94
C SER A 24 -3.78 4.25 -18.03
N THR A 25 -4.08 3.46 -17.00
CA THR A 25 -5.19 3.69 -16.06
C THR A 25 -4.85 3.21 -14.65
N GLU A 26 -5.38 3.89 -13.63
CA GLU A 26 -5.20 3.51 -12.21
C GLU A 26 -5.67 2.07 -11.94
N ARG A 27 -6.91 1.75 -12.36
CA ARG A 27 -7.50 0.42 -12.19
C ARG A 27 -6.72 -0.69 -12.92
N GLY A 28 -6.17 -0.37 -14.09
CA GLY A 28 -5.34 -1.32 -14.85
C GLY A 28 -4.06 -1.67 -14.10
N PHE A 29 -3.39 -0.66 -13.57
CA PHE A 29 -2.21 -0.84 -12.74
C PHE A 29 -2.52 -1.59 -11.44
N GLN A 30 -3.58 -1.18 -10.73
CA GLN A 30 -4.01 -1.79 -9.47
C GLN A 30 -4.28 -3.29 -9.61
N GLY A 31 -4.97 -3.71 -10.68
CA GLY A 31 -5.26 -5.13 -10.94
C GLY A 31 -3.98 -5.94 -11.17
N GLU A 32 -3.06 -5.45 -11.99
CA GLU A 32 -1.78 -6.14 -12.23
C GLU A 32 -0.91 -6.17 -10.98
N PHE A 33 -0.84 -5.06 -10.25
CA PHE A 33 -0.12 -4.97 -8.98
C PHE A 33 -0.66 -5.95 -7.95
N PHE A 34 -1.99 -6.07 -7.83
CA PHE A 34 -2.61 -7.04 -6.93
C PHE A 34 -2.19 -8.48 -7.27
N CYS A 35 -2.27 -8.88 -8.54
CA CYS A 35 -1.86 -10.22 -8.97
C CYS A 35 -0.38 -10.49 -8.68
N ALA A 36 0.49 -9.54 -9.02
CA ALA A 36 1.93 -9.66 -8.77
C ALA A 36 2.23 -9.73 -7.26
N LEU A 37 1.58 -8.89 -6.45
CA LEU A 37 1.73 -8.87 -5.00
C LEU A 37 1.24 -10.17 -4.37
N GLN A 38 0.07 -10.66 -4.76
CA GLN A 38 -0.47 -11.92 -4.24
C GLN A 38 0.48 -13.09 -4.51
N ASN A 39 0.99 -13.23 -5.73
CA ASN A 39 1.93 -14.31 -6.07
C ASN A 39 3.21 -14.23 -5.23
N ILE A 40 3.81 -13.04 -5.11
CA ILE A 40 5.03 -12.84 -4.32
C ILE A 40 4.80 -13.15 -2.84
N LEU A 41 3.67 -12.71 -2.28
CA LEU A 41 3.34 -12.98 -0.88
C LEU A 41 3.10 -14.47 -0.61
N ILE A 42 2.50 -15.21 -1.56
CA ILE A 42 2.32 -16.67 -1.47
C ILE A 42 3.68 -17.38 -1.58
N GLU A 43 4.50 -17.03 -2.56
CA GLU A 43 5.83 -17.63 -2.76
C GLU A 43 6.76 -17.43 -1.55
N GLN A 44 6.62 -16.30 -0.86
CA GLN A 44 7.37 -16.00 0.37
C GLN A 44 6.74 -16.62 1.63
N GLY A 45 5.62 -17.34 1.52
CA GLY A 45 4.91 -17.95 2.65
C GLY A 45 4.32 -16.92 3.62
N ILE A 46 4.07 -15.70 3.16
CA ILE A 46 3.46 -14.62 3.94
C ILE A 46 1.93 -14.79 3.95
N ILE A 47 1.37 -15.10 2.79
CA ILE A 47 -0.02 -15.52 2.66
C ILE A 47 -0.09 -17.04 2.83
N ASP A 48 -0.92 -17.46 3.77
CA ASP A 48 -1.26 -18.85 4.06
C ASP A 48 -2.78 -19.00 4.19
N GLU A 49 -3.26 -20.14 4.69
CA GLU A 49 -4.70 -20.39 4.86
C GLU A 49 -5.40 -19.43 5.84
N SER A 50 -4.64 -18.69 6.65
CA SER A 50 -5.18 -17.83 7.70
C SER A 50 -5.34 -16.38 7.28
N ASN A 51 -4.61 -15.92 6.26
CA ASN A 51 -4.59 -14.51 5.89
C ASN A 51 -4.79 -14.31 4.39
N ILE A 52 -5.27 -13.14 4.01
CA ILE A 52 -5.72 -12.89 2.64
C ILE A 52 -5.38 -11.47 2.20
N LEU A 53 -5.09 -11.36 0.90
CA LEU A 53 -5.02 -10.10 0.18
C LEU A 53 -6.36 -9.83 -0.49
N GLU A 54 -6.98 -8.69 -0.20
CA GLU A 54 -8.29 -8.31 -0.75
C GLU A 54 -8.24 -6.95 -1.44
N MET A 55 -9.04 -6.78 -2.49
CA MET A 55 -9.21 -5.52 -3.19
C MET A 55 -10.50 -4.81 -2.79
N GLU A 56 -10.44 -3.47 -2.78
CA GLU A 56 -11.62 -2.60 -2.72
C GLU A 56 -12.60 -2.92 -1.56
N TYR A 57 -12.08 -3.39 -0.43
CA TYR A 57 -12.86 -3.85 0.72
C TYR A 57 -13.52 -2.68 1.45
N GLN A 58 -14.84 -2.54 1.29
CA GLN A 58 -15.59 -1.45 1.91
C GLN A 58 -15.71 -1.65 3.43
N LYS A 59 -15.04 -0.81 4.21
CA LYS A 59 -15.20 -0.79 5.67
C LYS A 59 -16.58 -0.26 6.03
N SER A 60 -17.22 -0.91 7.01
CA SER A 60 -18.55 -0.55 7.50
C SER A 60 -18.47 0.24 8.80
N GLU A 61 -19.16 1.37 8.89
CA GLU A 61 -19.13 2.24 10.06
C GLU A 61 -19.54 1.51 11.36
N GLN A 62 -20.53 0.62 11.29
CA GLN A 62 -20.98 -0.14 12.46
C GLN A 62 -19.93 -1.10 13.02
N ARG A 63 -19.10 -1.72 12.16
CA ARG A 63 -18.12 -2.72 12.60
C ARG A 63 -16.73 -2.10 12.77
N HIS A 64 -16.36 -1.22 11.83
CA HIS A 64 -15.02 -0.68 11.63
C HIS A 64 -14.89 0.78 12.10
N LYS A 65 -16.00 1.45 12.45
CA LYS A 65 -16.04 2.89 12.83
C LYS A 65 -15.54 3.86 11.75
N THR A 66 -15.39 3.37 10.53
CA THR A 66 -15.01 4.14 9.35
C THR A 66 -15.73 3.63 8.11
N ARG A 67 -15.81 4.47 7.07
CA ARG A 67 -16.32 4.14 5.74
C ARG A 67 -15.22 4.10 4.68
N GLN A 68 -13.95 4.07 5.08
CA GLN A 68 -12.85 3.97 4.12
C GLN A 68 -12.95 2.71 3.25
N ARG A 69 -12.54 2.84 1.99
CA ARG A 69 -12.44 1.75 1.02
C ARG A 69 -11.00 1.71 0.50
N PRO A 70 -10.10 1.00 1.20
CA PRO A 70 -8.73 0.84 0.73
C PRO A 70 -8.69 0.09 -0.60
N ASP A 71 -7.68 0.39 -1.41
CA ASP A 71 -7.52 -0.24 -2.73
C ASP A 71 -7.12 -1.70 -2.60
N ILE A 72 -6.17 -1.99 -1.69
CA ILE A 72 -5.72 -3.35 -1.36
C ILE A 72 -5.44 -3.43 0.14
N ILE A 73 -5.81 -4.53 0.78
CA ILE A 73 -5.49 -4.83 2.18
C ILE A 73 -4.94 -6.24 2.34
N LEU A 74 -4.05 -6.42 3.31
CA LEU A 74 -3.61 -7.70 3.82
C LEU A 74 -4.05 -7.82 5.28
N HIS A 75 -4.85 -8.84 5.59
CA HIS A 75 -5.37 -9.06 6.93
C HIS A 75 -5.65 -10.54 7.22
N VAL A 76 -6.01 -10.84 8.47
CA VAL A 76 -6.69 -12.09 8.85
C VAL A 76 -8.20 -11.86 8.91
N PRO A 77 -9.04 -12.63 8.21
CA PRO A 77 -10.49 -12.52 8.35
C PRO A 77 -10.93 -12.76 9.80
N VAL A 78 -11.97 -12.06 10.27
CA VAL A 78 -12.43 -12.16 11.68
C VAL A 78 -12.89 -13.57 12.01
N GLU A 79 -13.56 -14.22 11.06
CA GLU A 79 -14.01 -15.61 11.12
C GLU A 79 -12.88 -16.62 11.32
N VAL A 80 -11.63 -16.26 10.98
CA VAL A 80 -10.45 -17.10 11.14
C VAL A 80 -9.71 -16.80 12.45
N SER A 81 -9.49 -15.51 12.75
CA SER A 81 -8.71 -15.09 13.93
C SER A 81 -9.46 -15.18 15.26
N GLY A 82 -10.79 -15.10 15.26
CA GLY A 82 -11.59 -14.89 16.47
C GLY A 82 -11.32 -13.55 17.19
N THR A 83 -10.56 -12.64 16.56
CA THR A 83 -10.13 -11.35 17.12
C THR A 83 -10.87 -10.21 16.43
N GLY A 84 -10.99 -9.04 17.08
CA GLY A 84 -11.74 -7.90 16.53
C GLY A 84 -11.15 -7.33 15.23
N VAL A 85 -11.99 -6.70 14.40
CA VAL A 85 -11.65 -6.14 13.07
C VAL A 85 -10.49 -5.13 13.06
N THR A 86 -10.14 -4.55 14.22
CA THR A 86 -9.02 -3.61 14.34
C THR A 86 -7.68 -4.32 14.47
N LYS A 87 -7.63 -5.53 15.04
CA LYS A 87 -6.36 -6.19 15.41
C LYS A 87 -5.86 -7.21 14.39
N ASN A 88 -6.59 -7.41 13.31
CA ASN A 88 -6.26 -8.41 12.29
C ASN A 88 -5.56 -7.84 11.06
N ASN A 89 -5.19 -6.57 11.09
CA ASN A 89 -4.69 -5.84 9.94
C ASN A 89 -3.16 -5.91 9.88
N TYR A 90 -2.60 -6.16 8.68
CA TYR A 90 -1.15 -6.19 8.47
C TYR A 90 -0.67 -5.05 7.59
N ALA A 91 -1.34 -4.81 6.47
CA ALA A 91 -0.97 -3.73 5.57
C ALA A 91 -2.13 -3.24 4.72
N VAL A 92 -2.04 -1.97 4.32
CA VAL A 92 -2.96 -1.32 3.40
C VAL A 92 -2.18 -0.62 2.30
N TRP A 93 -2.63 -0.75 1.05
CA TRP A 93 -2.09 -0.01 -0.09
C TRP A 93 -3.15 0.94 -0.62
N ALA A 94 -2.75 2.20 -0.81
CA ALA A 94 -3.47 3.22 -1.55
C ALA A 94 -2.70 3.53 -2.83
N LEU A 95 -3.37 3.50 -3.97
CA LEU A 95 -2.78 3.69 -5.29
C LEU A 95 -3.37 4.93 -5.94
N LYS A 96 -2.52 5.70 -6.62
CA LYS A 96 -2.97 6.89 -7.33
C LYS A 96 -2.23 7.11 -8.63
N MET A 97 -2.97 7.24 -9.73
CA MET A 97 -2.39 7.60 -11.02
C MET A 97 -2.08 9.09 -11.09
N ARG A 98 -0.80 9.43 -11.31
CA ARG A 98 -0.30 10.80 -11.50
C ARG A 98 -0.85 11.77 -10.45
N ALA A 99 -0.69 11.41 -9.18
CA ALA A 99 -1.31 12.13 -8.08
C ALA A 99 -0.88 13.61 -8.04
N SER A 100 -1.84 14.50 -7.84
CA SER A 100 -1.56 15.88 -7.44
C SER A 100 -1.37 15.97 -5.93
N THR A 101 -0.67 17.00 -5.45
CA THR A 101 -0.52 17.26 -4.00
C THR A 101 -1.85 17.23 -3.26
N LYS A 102 -2.93 17.77 -3.85
CA LYS A 102 -4.26 17.74 -3.24
C LYS A 102 -4.78 16.31 -3.05
N ASN A 103 -4.61 15.45 -4.07
CA ASN A 103 -5.02 14.06 -3.98
C ASN A 103 -4.21 13.30 -2.94
N VAL A 104 -2.90 13.55 -2.89
CA VAL A 104 -2.03 12.90 -1.91
C VAL A 104 -2.42 13.25 -0.48
N LEU A 105 -2.67 14.54 -0.19
CA LEU A 105 -3.07 14.94 1.16
C LEU A 105 -4.39 14.29 1.59
N ASP A 106 -5.33 14.13 0.66
CA ASP A 106 -6.58 13.41 0.90
C ASP A 106 -6.34 11.93 1.20
N ASP A 107 -5.54 11.23 0.38
CA ASP A 107 -5.24 9.81 0.59
C ASP A 107 -4.37 9.56 1.84
N PHE A 108 -3.48 10.49 2.19
CA PHE A 108 -2.75 10.48 3.46
C PHE A 108 -3.66 10.63 4.68
N GLY A 109 -4.67 11.50 4.62
CA GLY A 109 -5.66 11.62 5.68
C GLY A 109 -6.44 10.31 5.90
N LYS A 110 -6.79 9.61 4.81
CA LYS A 110 -7.47 8.30 4.89
C LYS A 110 -6.56 7.22 5.47
N LEU A 111 -5.28 7.20 5.08
CA LEU A 111 -4.30 6.29 5.66
C LEU A 111 -4.11 6.56 7.15
N ASP A 112 -4.00 7.82 7.56
CA ASP A 112 -3.90 8.24 8.96
C ASP A 112 -5.10 7.76 9.79
N GLU A 113 -6.32 7.95 9.27
CA GLU A 113 -7.55 7.44 9.88
C GLU A 113 -7.53 5.91 10.02
N MET A 114 -7.05 5.17 9.01
CA MET A 114 -6.94 3.71 9.08
C MET A 114 -5.86 3.25 10.07
N PHE A 115 -4.76 3.99 10.23
CA PHE A 115 -3.75 3.70 11.24
C PHE A 115 -4.29 3.88 12.66
N ASP A 116 -5.09 4.93 12.87
CA ASP A 116 -5.68 5.25 14.17
C ASP A 116 -6.82 4.30 14.54
N ILE A 117 -7.84 4.22 13.67
CA ILE A 117 -9.09 3.51 13.98
C ILE A 117 -8.95 1.99 13.82
N LEU A 118 -8.22 1.55 12.79
CA LEU A 118 -8.11 0.14 12.41
C LEU A 118 -6.74 -0.46 12.75
N GLU A 119 -5.91 0.28 13.49
CA GLU A 119 -4.61 -0.18 13.99
C GLU A 119 -3.72 -0.81 12.89
N TYR A 120 -3.84 -0.36 11.63
CA TYR A 120 -2.96 -0.85 10.56
C TYR A 120 -1.51 -0.54 10.93
N PRO A 121 -0.62 -1.56 11.00
CA PRO A 121 0.76 -1.34 11.43
C PRO A 121 1.64 -0.81 10.29
N LEU A 122 1.19 -0.94 9.04
CA LEU A 122 1.92 -0.48 7.86
C LEU A 122 0.94 -0.03 6.77
N GLY A 123 1.24 1.09 6.11
CA GLY A 123 0.51 1.57 4.95
C GLY A 123 1.44 2.00 3.84
N PHE A 124 0.97 1.80 2.61
CA PHE A 124 1.68 2.09 1.39
C PHE A 124 0.89 3.09 0.57
N PHE A 125 1.56 4.14 0.10
CA PHE A 125 1.02 5.00 -0.94
C PHE A 125 1.85 4.83 -2.21
N ILE A 126 1.22 4.50 -3.35
CA ILE A 126 1.90 4.27 -4.62
C ILE A 126 1.40 5.30 -5.63
N ASN A 127 2.28 6.23 -6.01
CA ASN A 127 2.02 7.17 -7.08
C ASN A 127 2.49 6.61 -8.43
N ILE A 128 1.54 6.31 -9.30
CA ILE A 128 1.76 5.63 -10.57
C ILE A 128 2.03 6.65 -11.67
N ASP A 129 2.98 6.32 -12.55
CA ASP A 129 3.43 7.16 -13.65
C ASP A 129 3.86 8.56 -13.21
N SER A 130 4.57 8.63 -12.08
CA SER A 130 5.05 9.87 -11.50
C SER A 130 6.45 9.73 -10.89
N PRO A 131 7.29 10.78 -10.93
CA PRO A 131 8.59 10.77 -10.28
C PRO A 131 8.52 11.13 -8.78
N LEU A 132 7.35 11.48 -8.24
CA LEU A 132 7.19 12.02 -6.89
C LEU A 132 6.49 11.01 -5.97
N HIS A 133 7.14 10.64 -4.86
CA HIS A 133 6.57 9.73 -3.86
C HIS A 133 5.78 10.49 -2.78
N TYR A 134 6.04 11.79 -2.59
CA TYR A 134 5.33 12.71 -1.70
C TYR A 134 5.40 12.45 -0.18
N PHE A 135 6.38 11.68 0.30
CA PHE A 135 6.52 11.39 1.74
C PHE A 135 6.61 12.68 2.58
N GLU A 136 7.32 13.68 2.08
CA GLU A 136 7.52 14.97 2.74
C GLU A 136 6.23 15.80 2.90
N LYS A 137 5.13 15.38 2.26
CA LYS A 137 3.81 16.00 2.43
C LYS A 137 2.96 15.34 3.51
N TYR A 138 3.40 14.22 4.06
CA TYR A 138 2.67 13.56 5.13
C TYR A 138 2.84 14.34 6.44
N THR A 139 1.72 14.80 6.99
CA THR A 139 1.65 15.55 8.25
C THR A 139 0.85 14.82 9.33
N GLY A 140 0.55 13.53 9.10
CA GLY A 140 -0.20 12.70 10.04
C GLY A 140 0.67 12.19 11.19
N SER A 141 0.04 11.47 12.13
CA SER A 141 0.68 11.09 13.40
C SER A 141 1.53 9.81 13.30
N PHE A 142 1.44 9.08 12.18
CA PHE A 142 1.99 7.73 12.03
C PHE A 142 3.01 7.62 10.89
N ALA A 143 3.93 8.59 10.80
CA ALA A 143 4.93 8.64 9.72
C ALA A 143 5.84 7.39 9.70
N ASP A 144 6.05 6.76 10.85
CA ASP A 144 6.78 5.50 11.03
C ASP A 144 6.08 4.30 10.38
N ARG A 145 4.76 4.38 10.18
CA ARG A 145 3.93 3.35 9.55
C ARG A 145 3.69 3.59 8.07
N LEU A 146 4.13 4.71 7.51
CA LEU A 146 3.94 5.03 6.09
C LEU A 146 5.20 4.69 5.27
N VAL A 147 4.96 4.10 4.10
CA VAL A 147 5.95 3.96 3.03
C VAL A 147 5.33 4.53 1.76
N THR A 148 6.03 5.43 1.09
CA THR A 148 5.56 5.99 -0.18
C THR A 148 6.42 5.53 -1.33
N PHE A 149 5.79 5.24 -2.46
CA PHE A 149 6.42 4.88 -3.72
C PHE A 149 6.00 5.85 -4.83
N ALA A 150 6.92 6.10 -5.75
CA ALA A 150 6.65 6.62 -7.07
C ALA A 150 7.17 5.61 -8.09
N ILE A 151 6.40 5.31 -9.12
CA ILE A 151 6.82 4.40 -10.18
C ILE A 151 6.60 5.04 -11.55
N GLN A 152 7.56 4.90 -12.45
CA GLN A 152 7.44 5.31 -13.85
C GLN A 152 7.92 4.21 -14.78
N LEU A 153 7.30 4.12 -15.95
CA LEU A 153 7.77 3.32 -17.07
C LEU A 153 8.21 4.26 -18.19
N THR A 154 9.50 4.26 -18.52
CA THR A 154 10.07 5.03 -19.63
C THR A 154 10.61 4.06 -20.67
N GLY A 155 9.88 3.90 -21.77
CA GLY A 155 10.18 2.85 -22.75
C GLY A 155 9.98 1.46 -22.13
N SER A 156 11.07 0.70 -21.97
CA SER A 156 11.07 -0.61 -21.29
C SER A 156 11.51 -0.54 -19.82
N ASP A 157 11.99 0.63 -19.37
CA ASP A 157 12.68 0.75 -18.09
C ASP A 157 11.72 1.23 -17.01
N ILE A 158 11.73 0.52 -15.88
CA ILE A 158 10.99 0.91 -14.68
C ILE A 158 11.93 1.67 -13.76
N THR A 159 11.48 2.82 -13.27
CA THR A 159 12.13 3.54 -12.17
C THR A 159 11.20 3.53 -10.98
N ILE A 160 11.70 3.13 -9.81
CA ILE A 160 10.96 3.17 -8.56
C ILE A 160 11.68 4.09 -7.59
N LYS A 161 10.98 5.07 -7.04
CA LYS A 161 11.45 5.88 -5.93
C LYS A 161 10.66 5.52 -4.69
N MET A 162 11.34 5.35 -3.57
CA MET A 162 10.74 4.99 -2.31
C MET A 162 11.20 5.95 -1.23
N ALA A 163 10.29 6.26 -0.30
CA ALA A 163 10.64 6.94 0.93
C ALA A 163 9.86 6.41 2.12
N TYR A 164 10.51 6.36 3.28
CA TYR A 164 9.91 5.94 4.54
C TYR A 164 10.71 6.47 5.73
N TRP A 165 10.08 6.51 6.91
CA TRP A 165 10.76 6.85 8.15
C TRP A 165 11.48 5.63 8.75
N ASN A 166 12.73 5.83 9.18
CA ASN A 166 13.54 4.85 9.89
C ASN A 166 14.42 5.55 10.95
N ASN A 167 14.31 5.14 12.22
CA ASN A 167 15.18 5.57 13.33
C ASN A 167 15.55 7.07 13.27
N ASP A 168 14.52 7.92 13.29
CA ASP A 168 14.60 9.39 13.33
C ASP A 168 14.99 10.10 12.02
N ALA A 169 15.06 9.38 10.90
CA ALA A 169 15.34 9.97 9.60
C ALA A 169 14.40 9.47 8.50
N ILE A 170 14.21 10.31 7.47
CA ILE A 170 13.59 9.91 6.21
C ILE A 170 14.66 9.20 5.37
N VAL A 171 14.39 7.96 5.00
CA VAL A 171 15.18 7.20 4.04
C VAL A 171 14.60 7.41 2.66
N LEU A 172 15.45 7.78 1.70
CA LEU A 172 15.12 7.88 0.28
C LEU A 172 15.89 6.80 -0.48
N VAL A 173 15.20 6.08 -1.36
CA VAL A 173 15.80 5.01 -2.17
C VAL A 173 15.34 5.16 -3.61
N ASP A 174 16.29 5.28 -4.53
CA ASP A 174 16.07 5.16 -5.97
C ASP A 174 16.45 3.74 -6.41
N ILE A 175 15.53 3.04 -7.08
CA ILE A 175 15.57 1.60 -7.39
C ILE A 175 15.36 1.35 -8.88
#